data_AF-S3Z6S7-F1
#
_entry.id   AF-S3Z6S7-F1
#
_cell.length_a   1.000
_cell.length_b   1.000
_cell.length_c   1.000
_cell.angle_alpha   90.00
_cell.angle_beta   90.00
_cell.angle_gamma   90.00
#
_symmetry.space_group_name_H-M   'P 1'
#
loop_
_entity.id
_entity.type
_entity.pdbx_description
1 polymer ?
#
loop_
_entity_poly.entity_id
_entity_poly.type
_entity_poly.pdbx_seq_one_letter_code
_entity_poly.pdbx_strand_id
1 'polypeptide(L)'
;MADPELQEQTRRATQLRSLADHIEGLPKAAHTFSTAQMKQWAGPHADDVRGDLKSWKTKCENVAEALRTVARECDQAVKDAKKDKS
;
A
#
# COMPACT_ATOMS: atom_id res chain seq x y z
N MET A 1 -31.63 3.40 -11.64
CA MET A 1 -30.57 4.41 -11.43
C MET A 1 -29.48 3.76 -10.59
N ALA A 2 -28.20 3.98 -10.90
CA ALA A 2 -27.11 3.44 -10.10
C ALA A 2 -27.22 4.01 -8.67
N ASP A 3 -27.09 3.15 -7.68
CA ASP A 3 -27.19 3.54 -6.28
C ASP A 3 -25.97 4.43 -5.92
N PRO A 4 -26.16 5.70 -5.55
CA PRO A 4 -25.06 6.63 -5.29
C PRO A 4 -24.13 6.15 -4.16
N GLU A 5 -24.65 5.38 -3.22
CA GLU A 5 -23.86 4.80 -2.14
C GLU A 5 -22.88 3.71 -2.66
N LEU A 6 -23.33 2.89 -3.62
CA LEU A 6 -22.48 1.88 -4.26
C LEU A 6 -21.40 2.51 -5.15
N GLN A 7 -21.70 3.64 -5.79
CA GLN A 7 -20.71 4.40 -6.55
C GLN A 7 -19.63 4.98 -5.64
N GLU A 8 -20.02 5.53 -4.50
CA GLU A 8 -19.08 6.08 -3.51
C GLU A 8 -18.18 4.99 -2.92
N GLN A 9 -18.70 3.80 -2.61
CA GLN A 9 -17.88 2.67 -2.14
C GLN A 9 -16.86 2.22 -3.19
N THR A 10 -17.27 2.15 -4.46
CA THR A 10 -16.35 1.81 -5.58
C THR A 10 -15.25 2.86 -5.74
N ARG A 11 -15.60 4.15 -5.60
CA ARG A 11 -14.64 5.26 -5.63
C ARG A 11 -13.64 5.17 -4.48
N ARG A 12 -14.11 4.93 -3.26
CA ARG A 12 -13.26 4.77 -2.06
C ARG A 12 -12.29 3.61 -2.23
N ALA A 13 -12.76 2.45 -2.69
CA ALA A 13 -11.90 1.29 -2.95
C ALA A 13 -10.77 1.63 -3.95
N THR A 14 -11.07 2.42 -4.98
CA THR A 14 -10.08 2.87 -5.97
C THR A 14 -9.05 3.82 -5.36
N GLN A 15 -9.50 4.79 -4.57
CA GLN A 15 -8.61 5.73 -3.88
C GLN A 15 -7.70 5.03 -2.86
N LEU A 16 -8.22 4.06 -2.11
CA LEU A 16 -7.45 3.26 -1.16
C LEU A 16 -6.36 2.45 -1.85
N ARG A 17 -6.65 1.86 -3.01
CA ARG A 17 -5.64 1.16 -3.82
C ARG A 17 -4.55 2.09 -4.32
N SER A 18 -4.94 3.25 -4.86
CA SER A 18 -3.97 4.25 -5.32
C SER A 18 -3.07 4.76 -4.17
N LEU A 19 -3.64 4.96 -2.98
CA LEU A 19 -2.86 5.33 -1.80
C LEU A 19 -1.90 4.20 -1.38
N ALA A 20 -2.35 2.95 -1.40
CA ALA A 20 -1.51 1.80 -1.11
C ALA A 20 -0.31 1.72 -2.05
N ASP A 21 -0.53 1.89 -3.36
CA ASP A 21 0.53 1.86 -4.37
C ASP A 21 1.54 3.00 -4.18
N HIS A 22 1.07 4.21 -3.83
CA HIS A 22 1.95 5.31 -3.50
C HIS A 22 2.81 5.03 -2.25
N ILE A 23 2.19 4.56 -1.17
CA ILE A 23 2.89 4.27 0.10
C ILE A 23 3.95 3.18 -0.09
N GLU A 24 3.63 2.13 -0.83
CA GLU A 24 4.58 1.05 -1.15
C GLU A 24 5.72 1.54 -2.07
N GLY A 25 5.44 2.52 -2.94
CA GLY A 25 6.44 3.13 -3.82
C GLY A 25 7.46 4.01 -3.10
N LEU A 26 7.05 4.74 -2.06
CA LEU A 26 7.91 5.68 -1.31
C LEU A 26 9.26 5.08 -0.84
N PRO A 27 9.30 3.94 -0.13
CA PRO A 27 10.55 3.39 0.38
C PRO A 27 11.41 2.73 -0.70
N LYS A 28 10.85 2.43 -1.87
CA LYS A 28 11.50 1.62 -2.90
C LYS A 28 12.78 2.27 -3.41
N ALA A 29 12.75 3.58 -3.69
CA ALA A 29 13.91 4.31 -4.18
C ALA A 29 15.04 4.38 -3.12
N ALA A 30 14.69 4.71 -1.87
CA ALA A 30 15.67 4.82 -0.78
C ALA A 30 16.29 3.46 -0.43
N HIS A 31 15.47 2.41 -0.31
CA HIS A 31 15.95 1.05 -0.09
C HIS A 31 16.87 0.61 -1.23
N THR A 32 16.45 0.76 -2.49
CA THR A 32 17.26 0.40 -3.66
C THR A 32 18.60 1.14 -3.68
N PHE A 33 18.61 2.44 -3.39
CA PHE A 33 19.83 3.23 -3.32
C PHE A 33 20.78 2.70 -2.23
N SER A 34 20.28 2.43 -1.03
CA SER A 34 21.08 1.91 0.08
C SER A 34 21.67 0.51 -0.17
N THR A 35 20.96 -0.34 -0.92
CA THR A 35 21.41 -1.71 -1.21
C THR A 35 22.27 -1.80 -2.47
N ALA A 36 22.01 -0.95 -3.47
CA ALA A 36 22.65 -1.04 -4.78
C ALA A 36 23.82 -0.05 -4.96
N GLN A 37 23.68 1.19 -4.48
CA GLN A 37 24.66 2.26 -4.72
C GLN A 37 25.63 2.45 -3.56
N MET A 38 25.19 2.21 -2.32
CA MET A 38 26.06 2.32 -1.13
C MET A 38 26.89 1.06 -0.86
N LYS A 39 27.31 0.32 -1.89
CA LYS A 39 28.12 -0.91 -1.74
C LYS A 39 29.50 -0.64 -1.14
N GLN A 40 30.02 0.57 -1.30
CA GLN A 40 31.32 0.99 -0.77
C GLN A 40 31.25 1.45 0.68
N TRP A 41 30.05 1.72 1.21
CA TRP A 41 29.86 2.02 2.62
C TRP A 41 29.82 0.71 3.39
N ALA A 42 30.93 0.39 4.05
CA ALA A 42 31.08 -0.78 4.89
C ALA A 42 31.23 -0.37 6.35
N GLY A 43 30.79 -1.23 7.27
CA GLY A 43 30.86 -1.00 8.71
C GLY A 43 29.48 -0.82 9.35
N PRO A 44 29.43 -0.85 10.69
CA PRO A 44 28.20 -1.01 11.46
C PRO A 44 27.15 0.08 11.14
N HIS A 45 27.57 1.34 10.96
CA HIS A 45 26.65 2.42 10.63
C HIS A 45 25.97 2.26 9.26
N ALA A 46 26.67 1.69 8.27
CA ALA A 46 26.07 1.42 6.97
C ALA A 46 25.04 0.29 7.06
N ASP A 47 25.29 -0.70 7.89
CA ASP A 47 24.36 -1.81 8.13
C ASP A 47 23.13 -1.35 8.93
N ASP A 48 23.31 -0.47 9.92
CA ASP A 48 22.21 0.15 10.66
C ASP A 48 21.27 0.92 9.72
N VAL A 49 21.81 1.79 8.87
CA VAL A 49 21.00 2.57 7.90
C VAL A 49 20.25 1.65 6.93
N ARG A 50 20.87 0.57 6.44
CA ARG A 50 20.19 -0.43 5.61
C ARG A 50 19.07 -1.14 6.38
N GLY A 51 19.31 -1.46 7.66
CA GLY A 51 18.32 -2.06 8.56
C GLY A 51 17.11 -1.16 8.78
N ASP A 52 17.34 0.14 9.01
CA ASP A 52 16.29 1.14 9.19
C ASP A 52 15.47 1.33 7.91
N LEU A 53 16.13 1.43 6.75
CA LEU A 53 15.44 1.54 5.46
C LEU A 53 14.64 0.29 5.10
N LYS A 54 15.17 -0.89 5.44
CA LYS A 54 14.42 -2.15 5.30
C LYS A 54 13.20 -2.18 6.22
N SER A 55 13.35 -1.75 7.47
CA SER A 55 12.25 -1.69 8.44
C SER A 55 11.18 -0.68 8.02
N TRP A 56 11.58 0.46 7.49
CA TRP A 56 10.67 1.45 6.92
C TRP A 56 9.90 0.89 5.71
N LYS A 57 10.59 0.20 4.79
CA LYS A 57 9.94 -0.49 3.67
C LYS A 57 8.87 -1.46 4.14
N THR A 58 9.18 -2.32 5.12
CA THR A 58 8.20 -3.27 5.67
C THR A 58 7.00 -2.58 6.31
N LYS A 59 7.20 -1.47 7.04
CA LYS A 59 6.09 -0.69 7.61
C LYS A 59 5.17 -0.12 6.51
N CYS A 60 5.74 0.42 5.45
CA CYS A 60 4.98 0.91 4.30
C CYS A 60 4.19 -0.22 3.59
N GLU A 61 4.82 -1.39 3.40
CA GLU A 61 4.15 -2.58 2.82
C GLU A 61 2.96 -3.02 3.67
N ASN A 62 3.11 -3.08 5.00
CA ASN A 62 2.02 -3.43 5.92
C ASN A 62 0.85 -2.43 5.85
N VAL A 63 1.15 -1.12 5.77
CA VAL A 63 0.11 -0.09 5.63
C VAL A 63 -0.60 -0.21 4.28
N ALA A 64 0.15 -0.44 3.19
CA ALA A 64 -0.41 -0.65 1.86
C ALA A 64 -1.33 -1.89 1.83
N GLU A 65 -0.94 -2.98 2.49
CA GLU A 65 -1.78 -4.19 2.62
C GLU A 65 -3.05 -3.93 3.42
N ALA A 66 -2.98 -3.19 4.52
CA ALA A 66 -4.16 -2.80 5.30
C ALA A 66 -5.13 -1.97 4.44
N LEU A 67 -4.65 -0.99 3.68
CA LEU A 67 -5.46 -0.20 2.76
C LEU A 67 -6.11 -1.06 1.66
N ARG A 68 -5.37 -2.02 1.11
CA ARG A 68 -5.91 -2.98 0.12
C ARG A 68 -6.97 -3.90 0.71
N THR A 69 -6.85 -4.25 1.99
CA THR A 69 -7.85 -5.04 2.71
C THR A 69 -9.16 -4.27 2.83
N VAL A 70 -9.11 -3.02 3.31
CA VAL A 70 -10.29 -2.14 3.37
C VAL A 70 -10.89 -1.92 1.98
N ALA A 71 -10.07 -1.76 0.93
CA ALA A 71 -10.57 -1.63 -0.43
C ALA A 71 -11.32 -2.89 -0.92
N ARG A 72 -10.87 -4.09 -0.53
CA ARG A 72 -11.56 -5.35 -0.85
C ARG A 72 -12.89 -5.46 -0.09
N GLU A 73 -12.94 -5.02 1.16
CA GLU A 73 -14.18 -4.97 1.95
C GLU A 73 -15.21 -4.03 1.31
N CYS A 74 -14.80 -2.85 0.86
CA CYS A 74 -15.66 -1.92 0.10
C CYS A 74 -16.23 -2.59 -1.17
N ASP A 75 -15.38 -3.26 -1.97
CA ASP A 75 -15.84 -3.95 -3.18
C ASP A 75 -16.77 -5.13 -2.86
N GLN A 76 -16.53 -5.83 -1.75
CA GLN A 76 -17.35 -6.94 -1.32
C GLN A 76 -18.74 -6.46 -0.90
N ALA A 77 -18.82 -5.38 -0.11
CA ALA A 77 -20.08 -4.74 0.24
C ALA A 77 -20.87 -4.32 -1.00
N VAL A 78 -20.20 -3.80 -2.04
CA VAL A 78 -20.86 -3.46 -3.32
C VAL A 78 -21.40 -4.69 -4.03
N LYS A 79 -20.64 -5.81 -4.04
CA LYS A 79 -21.10 -7.07 -4.66
C LYS A 79 -22.31 -7.64 -3.94
N ASP A 80 -22.30 -7.64 -2.62
CA ASP A 80 -23.36 -8.22 -1.81
C ASP A 80 -24.64 -7.37 -1.93
N ALA A 81 -24.54 -6.05 -1.87
CA ALA A 81 -25.66 -5.15 -2.08
C ALA A 81 -26.28 -5.24 -3.50
N LYS A 82 -25.51 -5.65 -4.51
CA LYS A 82 -26.04 -5.93 -5.86
C LYS A 82 -26.75 -7.27 -5.95
N LYS A 83 -26.30 -8.29 -5.20
CA LYS A 83 -26.92 -9.61 -5.15
C LYS A 83 -28.26 -9.56 -4.41
N ASP A 84 -28.34 -8.83 -3.30
CA ASP A 84 -29.59 -8.69 -2.52
C ASP A 84 -30.69 -7.92 -3.27
N LYS A 85 -30.33 -7.22 -4.35
CA LYS A 85 -31.26 -6.48 -5.22
C LYS A 85 -31.65 -7.22 -6.51
N SER A 86 -31.16 -8.45 -6.73
CA SER A 86 -31.55 -9.34 -7.85
C SER A 86 -32.46 -10.45 -7.36
#